data_AF-A0A379UTB5-F1
#
_entry.id   AF-A0A379UTB5-F1
#
_cell.length_a   1.000
_cell.length_b   1.000
_cell.length_c   1.000
_cell.angle_alpha   90.00
_cell.angle_beta   90.00
_cell.angle_gamma   90.00
#
_symmetry.space_group_name_H-M   'P 1'
#
loop_
_entity.id
_entity.type
_entity.pdbx_description
1 polymer ?
#
loop_
_entity_poly.entity_id
_entity_poly.type
_entity_poly.pdbx_seq_one_letter_code
_entity_poly.pdbx_strand_id
1 'polypeptide(L)'
;MICFLLAGYWLWAGVDGFVLLTQDANGPSNPLLKGVAILPGAWMNHFIRSPLLLIIPLLGMILPILAFYACLRGQTIRGFLFASLTQACVIFTAGITLFPFVMPSSVSPLSSLTVWDSTSSQMTLEIMLVIVLIFLPIVLLYTLWSYYKMLGRINLETLRRNDHELY
;
A
#
# COMPACT_ATOMS: atom_id res chain seq x y z
N MET A 1 13.31 8.50 1.30
CA MET A 1 13.24 9.02 2.69
C MET A 1 12.92 10.51 2.73
N ILE A 2 13.78 11.40 2.21
CA ILE A 2 13.56 12.86 2.29
C ILE A 2 12.23 13.27 1.66
N CYS A 3 11.92 12.79 0.44
CA CYS A 3 10.65 13.10 -0.21
C CYS A 3 9.44 12.57 0.59
N PHE A 4 9.57 11.44 1.27
CA PHE A 4 8.50 10.87 2.08
C PHE A 4 8.24 11.71 3.34
N LEU A 5 9.31 12.19 3.98
CA LEU A 5 9.23 13.14 5.10
C LEU A 5 8.59 14.46 4.69
N LEU A 6 9.03 15.03 3.56
CA LEU A 6 8.46 16.27 3.04
C LEU A 6 6.99 16.10 2.68
N ALA A 7 6.62 14.97 2.07
CA ALA A 7 5.22 14.66 1.77
C ALA A 7 4.37 14.53 3.04
N GLY A 8 4.88 13.86 4.08
CA GLY A 8 4.19 13.76 5.38
C GLY A 8 4.01 15.12 6.05
N TYR A 9 5.05 15.97 6.05
CA TYR A 9 4.96 17.33 6.57
C TYR A 9 3.97 18.19 5.77
N TRP A 10 4.00 18.11 4.44
CA TRP A 10 3.06 18.82 3.56
C TRP A 10 1.62 18.42 3.85
N LEU A 11 1.37 17.11 3.99
CA LEU A 11 0.04 16.58 4.33
C LEU A 11 -0.45 17.12 5.68
N TRP A 12 0.42 17.20 6.68
CA TRP A 12 0.08 17.72 8.00
C TRP A 12 -0.19 19.23 8.01
N ALA A 13 0.61 20.01 7.28
CA ALA A 13 0.58 21.47 7.35
C ALA A 13 -0.41 22.13 6.37
N GLY A 14 -0.69 21.50 5.23
CA GLY A 14 -1.34 22.19 4.10
C GLY A 14 -2.42 21.43 3.37
N VAL A 15 -2.80 20.22 3.81
CA VAL A 15 -3.83 19.41 3.15
C VAL A 15 -5.00 19.17 4.10
N ASP A 16 -6.15 19.73 3.75
CA ASP A 16 -7.39 19.44 4.44
C ASP A 16 -7.80 17.97 4.22
N GLY A 17 -8.29 17.33 5.28
CA GLY A 17 -8.71 15.95 5.23
C GLY A 17 -10.23 15.80 5.18
N PHE A 18 -10.67 14.62 4.78
CA PHE A 18 -12.08 14.27 4.72
C PHE A 18 -12.43 13.41 5.93
N VAL A 19 -13.55 13.73 6.59
CA VAL A 19 -14.08 12.95 7.70
C VAL A 19 -15.48 12.48 7.35
N LEU A 20 -15.68 11.19 7.55
CA LEU A 20 -16.99 10.56 7.47
C LEU A 20 -17.74 10.80 8.80
N LEU A 21 -18.86 11.52 8.75
CA LEU A 21 -19.68 11.85 9.92
C LEU A 21 -20.72 10.77 10.19
N THR A 22 -21.42 10.35 9.15
CA THR A 22 -22.52 9.39 9.23
C THR A 22 -22.48 8.47 8.01
N GLN A 23 -22.47 7.15 8.25
CA GLN A 23 -22.63 6.13 7.22
C GLN A 23 -23.06 4.82 7.91
N ASP A 24 -24.05 4.15 7.34
CA ASP A 24 -24.40 2.78 7.73
C ASP A 24 -23.54 1.81 6.91
N ALA A 25 -22.68 1.05 7.59
CA ALA A 25 -21.80 0.07 6.93
C ALA A 25 -22.57 -1.13 6.35
N ASN A 26 -23.79 -1.42 6.85
CA ASN A 26 -24.65 -2.48 6.34
C ASN A 26 -25.74 -1.94 5.39
N GLY A 27 -25.71 -0.63 5.11
CA GLY A 27 -26.63 0.01 4.18
C GLY A 27 -26.36 -0.37 2.72
N PRO A 28 -27.24 0.03 1.80
CA PRO A 28 -26.97 -0.16 0.38
C PRO A 28 -25.73 0.63 -0.07
N SER A 29 -24.98 0.09 -1.03
CA SER A 29 -23.85 0.77 -1.69
C SER A 29 -24.31 2.02 -2.44
N ASN A 30 -24.48 3.14 -1.73
CA ASN A 30 -24.95 4.40 -2.27
C ASN A 30 -24.16 5.59 -1.69
N PRO A 31 -23.36 6.30 -2.52
CA PRO A 31 -22.52 7.40 -2.04
C PRO A 31 -23.32 8.64 -1.62
N LEU A 32 -24.60 8.74 -1.95
CA LEU A 32 -25.44 9.88 -1.58
C LEU A 32 -26.01 9.78 -0.17
N LEU A 33 -25.93 8.61 0.47
CA LEU A 33 -26.51 8.35 1.80
C LEU A 33 -25.46 8.45 2.92
N LYS A 34 -24.60 9.47 2.86
CA LYS A 34 -23.57 9.72 3.89
C LYS A 34 -23.32 11.20 4.14
N GLY A 35 -22.81 11.51 5.32
CA GLY A 35 -22.28 12.84 5.65
C GLY A 35 -20.77 12.85 5.55
N VAL A 36 -20.20 13.72 4.70
CA VAL A 36 -18.74 13.96 4.62
C VAL A 36 -18.46 15.42 4.90
N ALA A 37 -17.55 15.69 5.83
CA ALA A 37 -17.05 17.03 6.13
C ALA A 37 -15.56 17.14 5.81
N ILE A 38 -15.13 18.32 5.42
CA ILE A 38 -13.71 18.66 5.23
C ILE A 38 -13.23 19.33 6.52
N LEU A 39 -12.20 18.78 7.14
CA LEU A 39 -11.63 19.28 8.39
C LEU A 39 -10.11 19.37 8.28
N PRO A 40 -9.50 20.44 8.82
CA PRO A 40 -8.05 20.57 8.82
C PRO A 40 -7.41 19.44 9.63
N GLY A 41 -6.38 18.81 9.07
CA GLY A 41 -5.64 17.73 9.72
C GLY A 41 -6.39 16.40 9.86
N ALA A 42 -7.57 16.24 9.25
CA ALA A 42 -8.39 15.03 9.41
C ALA A 42 -7.71 13.73 8.96
N TRP A 43 -6.77 13.80 8.02
CA TRP A 43 -5.95 12.66 7.61
C TRP A 43 -5.12 12.06 8.75
N MET A 44 -4.83 12.84 9.80
CA MET A 44 -4.06 12.40 10.96
C MET A 44 -4.91 11.73 12.06
N ASN A 45 -6.24 11.78 11.95
CA ASN A 45 -7.15 11.29 12.98
C ASN A 45 -6.90 9.81 13.33
N HIS A 46 -6.59 8.98 12.33
CA HIS A 46 -6.29 7.56 12.56
C HIS A 46 -5.02 7.37 13.39
N PHE A 47 -3.97 8.14 13.09
CA PHE A 47 -2.71 8.08 13.82
C PHE A 47 -2.84 8.64 15.25
N ILE A 48 -3.67 9.66 15.45
CA ILE A 48 -3.94 10.24 16.78
C ILE A 48 -4.76 9.27 17.64
N ARG A 49 -5.80 8.66 17.08
CA ARG A 49 -6.67 7.71 17.80
C ARG A 49 -5.97 6.40 18.11
N SER A 50 -5.08 5.95 17.23
CA SER A 50 -4.35 4.69 17.38
C SER A 50 -2.86 4.90 17.12
N PRO A 51 -2.09 5.32 18.13
CA PRO A 51 -0.66 5.62 17.99
C PRO A 51 0.18 4.45 17.47
N LEU A 52 -0.29 3.21 17.65
CA LEU A 52 0.34 2.01 17.08
C LEU A 52 0.47 2.09 15.55
N LEU A 53 -0.45 2.78 14.86
CA LEU A 53 -0.40 2.94 13.41
C LEU A 53 0.80 3.80 12.96
N LEU A 54 1.39 4.60 13.84
CA LEU A 54 2.61 5.38 13.54
C LEU A 54 3.84 4.50 13.31
N ILE A 55 3.82 3.24 13.75
CA ILE A 55 4.91 2.29 13.49
C ILE A 55 5.14 2.13 11.97
N ILE A 56 4.07 2.15 11.17
CA ILE A 56 4.12 1.91 9.73
C ILE A 56 4.86 3.03 8.97
N PRO A 57 4.50 4.33 9.09
CA PRO A 57 5.27 5.40 8.48
C PRO A 57 6.70 5.51 9.04
N LEU A 58 6.88 5.20 10.33
CA LEU A 58 8.20 5.21 10.96
C LEU A 58 9.11 4.11 10.40
N LEU A 59 8.59 2.90 10.17
CA LEU A 59 9.29 1.85 9.43
C LEU A 59 9.60 2.28 7.99
N GLY A 60 8.67 2.97 7.32
CA GLY A 60 8.90 3.55 5.98
C GLY A 60 10.07 4.54 5.92
N MET A 61 10.46 5.14 7.06
CA MET A 61 11.64 5.99 7.17
C MET A 61 12.92 5.23 7.55
N ILE A 62 12.83 4.25 8.45
CA ILE A 62 13.99 3.51 8.97
C ILE A 62 14.50 2.45 7.99
N LEU A 63 13.60 1.71 7.34
CA LEU A 63 13.95 0.63 6.42
C LEU A 63 14.81 1.06 5.23
N PRO A 64 14.64 2.24 4.59
CA PRO A 64 15.55 2.72 3.57
C PRO A 64 17.00 2.88 4.08
N ILE A 65 17.18 3.33 5.32
CA ILE A 65 18.51 3.49 5.93
C ILE A 65 19.15 2.11 6.15
N LEU A 66 18.36 1.15 6.64
CA LEU A 66 18.81 -0.24 6.80
C LEU A 66 19.13 -0.91 5.46
N ALA A 67 18.34 -0.63 4.41
CA ALA A 67 18.60 -1.11 3.05
C ALA A 67 19.93 -0.57 2.52
N PHE A 68 20.16 0.74 2.66
CA PHE A 68 21.42 1.38 2.27
C PHE A 68 22.61 0.77 3.02
N TYR A 69 22.49 0.58 4.32
CA TYR A 69 23.54 -0.04 5.13
C TYR A 69 23.83 -1.50 4.75
N ALA A 70 22.79 -2.28 4.47
CA ALA A 70 22.93 -3.65 4.00
C ALA A 70 23.64 -3.72 2.63
N CYS A 71 23.35 -2.78 1.73
CA CYS A 71 24.05 -2.65 0.45
C CYS A 71 25.54 -2.32 0.65
N LEU A 72 25.88 -1.39 1.54
CA LEU A 72 27.28 -1.07 1.86
C LEU A 72 28.07 -2.27 2.41
N ARG A 73 27.40 -3.15 3.15
CA ARG A 73 28.00 -4.39 3.68
C ARG A 73 28.00 -5.56 2.69
N GLY A 74 27.60 -5.35 1.43
CA GLY A 74 27.47 -6.40 0.42
C GLY A 74 26.37 -7.44 0.71
N GLN A 75 25.47 -7.17 1.65
CA GLN A 75 24.37 -8.06 2.04
C GLN A 75 23.15 -7.83 1.15
N THR A 76 23.28 -8.14 -0.15
CA THR A 76 22.29 -7.81 -1.19
C THR A 76 20.89 -8.35 -0.91
N ILE A 77 20.76 -9.56 -0.35
CA ILE A 77 19.46 -10.17 0.00
C ILE A 77 18.73 -9.31 1.05
N ARG A 78 19.44 -8.88 2.10
CA ARG A 78 18.85 -8.03 3.15
C ARG A 78 18.52 -6.64 2.63
N GLY A 79 19.39 -6.08 1.79
CA GLY A 79 19.15 -4.82 1.09
C GLY A 79 17.85 -4.86 0.27
N PHE A 80 17.65 -5.93 -0.51
CA PHE A 80 16.42 -6.15 -1.27
C PHE A 80 15.20 -6.26 -0.37
N LEU A 81 15.24 -7.10 0.67
CA LEU A 81 14.12 -7.26 1.61
C LEU A 81 13.71 -5.95 2.28
N PHE A 82 14.68 -5.15 2.75
CA PHE A 82 14.39 -3.86 3.37
C PHE A 82 13.82 -2.84 2.38
N ALA A 83 14.28 -2.86 1.13
CA ALA A 83 13.70 -2.02 0.07
C ALA A 83 12.26 -2.43 -0.27
N SER A 84 11.98 -3.73 -0.41
CA SER A 84 10.62 -4.23 -0.63
C SER A 84 9.68 -3.88 0.52
N LEU A 85 10.16 -4.02 1.76
CA LEU A 85 9.37 -3.69 2.95
C LEU A 85 9.14 -2.17 3.09
N THR A 86 10.13 -1.35 2.71
CA THR A 86 9.96 0.11 2.61
C THR A 86 8.79 0.46 1.69
N GLN A 87 8.77 -0.13 0.49
CA GLN A 87 7.70 0.10 -0.48
C GLN A 87 6.32 -0.28 0.09
N ALA A 88 6.23 -1.44 0.75
CA ALA A 88 5.01 -1.86 1.41
C ALA A 88 4.57 -0.85 2.49
N CYS A 89 5.46 -0.44 3.40
CA CYS A 89 5.15 0.53 4.45
C CYS A 89 4.67 1.89 3.90
N VAL A 90 5.26 2.38 2.81
CA VAL A 90 4.83 3.63 2.17
C VAL A 90 3.40 3.50 1.62
N ILE A 91 3.09 2.39 0.94
CA ILE A 91 1.74 2.11 0.40
C ILE A 91 0.73 1.96 1.55
N PHE A 92 1.08 1.22 2.60
CA PHE A 92 0.21 1.07 3.78
C PHE A 92 -0.02 2.39 4.52
N THR A 93 0.99 3.26 4.59
CA THR A 93 0.84 4.60 5.19
C THR A 93 -0.23 5.40 4.44
N ALA A 94 -0.17 5.41 3.10
CA ALA A 94 -1.18 6.07 2.29
C ALA A 94 -2.58 5.44 2.50
N GLY A 95 -2.66 4.11 2.52
CA GLY A 95 -3.93 3.40 2.75
C GLY A 95 -4.57 3.71 4.11
N ILE A 96 -3.78 3.73 5.18
CA ILE A 96 -4.25 4.07 6.54
C ILE A 96 -4.67 5.53 6.63
N THR A 97 -3.92 6.41 5.97
CA THR A 97 -4.24 7.83 5.93
C THR A 97 -5.59 8.04 5.25
N LEU A 98 -5.81 7.39 4.09
CA LEU A 98 -7.01 7.57 3.30
C LEU A 98 -8.24 6.86 3.87
N PHE A 99 -8.07 5.76 4.62
CA PHE A 99 -9.18 4.98 5.15
C PHE A 99 -10.19 5.86 5.92
N PRO A 100 -11.52 5.71 5.70
CA PRO A 100 -12.20 4.75 4.83
C PRO A 100 -12.41 5.23 3.38
N PHE A 101 -11.84 6.36 2.98
CA PHE A 101 -11.94 6.90 1.62
C PHE A 101 -11.01 6.17 0.65
N VAL A 102 -11.52 5.90 -0.55
CA VAL A 102 -10.74 5.40 -1.68
C VAL A 102 -10.45 6.54 -2.65
N MET A 103 -11.45 7.37 -2.91
CA MET A 103 -11.34 8.52 -3.81
C MET A 103 -12.18 9.68 -3.28
N PRO A 104 -11.58 10.66 -2.56
CA PRO A 104 -12.29 11.85 -2.14
C PRO A 104 -12.57 12.79 -3.31
N SER A 105 -13.73 13.43 -3.32
CA SER A 105 -14.12 14.41 -4.34
C SER A 105 -13.99 15.84 -3.82
N SER A 106 -13.31 16.70 -4.57
CA SER A 106 -13.12 18.12 -4.24
C SER A 106 -14.32 19.00 -4.63
N VAL A 107 -15.13 18.57 -5.59
CA VAL A 107 -16.30 19.33 -6.10
C VAL A 107 -17.54 19.07 -5.25
N SER A 108 -17.75 17.81 -4.84
CA SER A 108 -18.89 17.38 -4.03
C SER A 108 -18.39 16.39 -2.98
N PRO A 109 -18.19 16.81 -1.73
CA PRO A 109 -17.70 15.92 -0.66
C PRO A 109 -18.60 14.70 -0.44
N LEU A 110 -19.92 14.85 -0.67
CA LEU A 110 -20.90 13.77 -0.61
C LEU A 110 -20.60 12.67 -1.64
N SER A 111 -20.15 13.04 -2.84
CA SER A 111 -19.84 12.09 -3.92
C SER A 111 -18.46 11.43 -3.79
N SER A 112 -17.77 11.59 -2.66
CA SER A 112 -16.54 10.84 -2.40
C SER A 112 -16.81 9.34 -2.45
N LEU A 113 -15.82 8.50 -2.76
CA LEU A 113 -15.96 7.04 -2.72
C LEU A 113 -15.25 6.48 -1.49
N THR A 114 -15.94 5.61 -0.76
CA THR A 114 -15.46 4.96 0.46
C THR A 114 -15.58 3.45 0.33
N VAL A 115 -14.83 2.72 1.16
CA VAL A 115 -14.87 1.25 1.19
C VAL A 115 -16.26 0.70 1.57
N TRP A 116 -17.17 1.54 2.07
CA TRP A 116 -18.50 1.12 2.52
C TRP A 116 -19.63 1.39 1.52
N ASP A 117 -19.45 2.33 0.57
CA ASP A 117 -20.48 2.68 -0.41
C ASP A 117 -20.10 2.35 -1.86
N SER A 118 -18.81 2.08 -2.13
CA SER A 118 -18.31 1.77 -3.46
C SER A 118 -17.87 0.30 -3.59
N THR A 119 -18.67 -0.62 -3.04
CA THR A 119 -18.43 -2.07 -3.13
C THR A 119 -19.50 -2.78 -3.93
N SER A 120 -19.12 -3.90 -4.55
CA SER A 120 -20.06 -4.82 -5.19
C SER A 120 -21.05 -5.43 -4.19
N SER A 121 -22.09 -6.10 -4.69
CA SER A 121 -23.02 -6.85 -3.85
C SER A 121 -22.31 -7.92 -3.03
N GLN A 122 -22.90 -8.28 -1.88
CA GLN A 122 -22.35 -9.29 -0.98
C GLN A 122 -22.03 -10.61 -1.70
N MET A 123 -22.96 -11.09 -2.53
CA MET A 123 -22.77 -12.31 -3.32
C MET A 123 -21.50 -12.25 -4.21
N THR A 124 -21.29 -11.14 -4.91
CA THR A 124 -20.11 -10.97 -5.77
C THR A 124 -18.82 -10.89 -4.95
N LEU A 125 -18.85 -10.19 -3.82
CA LEU A 125 -17.68 -10.07 -2.93
C LEU A 125 -17.30 -11.43 -2.32
N GLU A 126 -18.27 -12.21 -1.88
CA GLU A 126 -18.06 -13.57 -1.36
C GLU A 126 -17.44 -14.49 -2.42
N ILE A 127 -17.97 -14.46 -3.66
CA ILE A 127 -17.41 -15.24 -4.77
C ILE A 127 -15.96 -14.82 -5.05
N MET A 128 -15.68 -13.52 -5.14
CA MET A 128 -14.31 -13.03 -5.38
C MET A 128 -13.36 -13.38 -4.23
N LEU A 129 -13.82 -13.38 -2.98
CA LEU A 129 -13.02 -13.79 -1.83
C LEU A 129 -12.62 -15.27 -1.92
N VAL A 130 -13.55 -16.15 -2.26
CA VAL A 130 -13.27 -17.59 -2.45
C VAL A 130 -12.26 -17.79 -3.58
N ILE A 131 -12.42 -17.09 -4.70
CA ILE A 131 -11.48 -17.13 -5.83
C ILE A 131 -10.08 -16.68 -5.37
N VAL A 132 -9.96 -15.53 -4.69
CA VAL A 132 -8.67 -15.02 -4.22
C VAL A 132 -8.02 -15.99 -3.24
N LEU A 133 -8.78 -16.59 -2.31
CA LEU A 133 -8.25 -17.57 -1.36
C LEU A 133 -7.66 -18.82 -2.03
N ILE A 134 -8.17 -19.23 -3.19
CA ILE A 134 -7.67 -20.40 -3.92
C ILE A 134 -6.53 -20.01 -4.87
N PHE A 135 -6.73 -18.99 -5.70
CA PHE A 135 -5.80 -18.68 -6.77
C PHE A 135 -4.59 -17.86 -6.30
N LEU A 136 -4.72 -16.97 -5.31
CA LEU A 136 -3.58 -16.18 -4.84
C LEU A 136 -2.47 -17.06 -4.25
N PRO A 137 -2.73 -18.07 -3.39
CA PRO A 137 -1.69 -18.99 -2.93
C PRO A 137 -1.05 -19.79 -4.05
N ILE A 138 -1.83 -20.28 -5.02
CA ILE A 138 -1.30 -21.00 -6.19
C ILE A 138 -0.36 -20.10 -6.98
N VAL A 139 -0.76 -18.84 -7.20
CA VAL A 139 0.04 -17.84 -7.92
C VAL A 139 1.36 -17.58 -7.22
N LEU A 140 1.34 -17.40 -5.91
CA LEU A 140 2.55 -17.20 -5.11
C LEU A 140 3.46 -18.43 -5.13
N LEU A 141 2.90 -19.65 -5.06
CA LEU A 141 3.67 -20.89 -5.09
C LEU A 141 4.42 -21.08 -6.42
N TYR A 142 3.75 -20.92 -7.57
CA TYR A 142 4.44 -21.08 -8.86
C TYR A 142 5.45 -19.96 -9.08
N THR A 143 5.15 -18.74 -8.63
CA THR A 143 6.06 -17.60 -8.74
C THR A 143 7.32 -17.88 -7.92
N LEU A 144 7.17 -18.34 -6.66
CA LEU A 144 8.29 -18.72 -5.81
C LEU A 144 9.11 -19.87 -6.42
N TRP A 145 8.45 -20.88 -7.00
CA TRP A 145 9.12 -21.98 -7.68
C TRP A 145 9.92 -21.50 -8.90
N SER A 146 9.37 -20.58 -9.69
CA SER A 146 10.06 -19.96 -10.83
C SER A 146 11.31 -19.20 -10.38
N TYR A 147 11.20 -18.35 -9.34
CA TYR A 147 12.34 -17.66 -8.75
C TYR A 147 13.39 -18.64 -8.19
N TYR A 148 12.96 -19.72 -7.56
CA TYR A 148 13.86 -20.76 -7.05
C TYR A 148 14.60 -21.49 -8.18
N LYS A 149 13.92 -21.79 -9.29
CA LYS A 149 14.53 -22.48 -10.44
C LYS A 149 15.52 -21.62 -11.21
N MET A 150 15.30 -20.31 -11.26
CA MET A 150 16.20 -19.33 -11.90
C MET A 150 17.24 -18.76 -10.92
N LEU A 151 17.36 -19.33 -9.72
CA LEU A 151 18.25 -18.81 -8.70
C LEU A 151 19.71 -19.07 -9.09
N GLY A 152 20.38 -18.03 -9.58
CA GLY A 152 21.77 -18.08 -10.01
C GLY A 152 22.32 -16.67 -10.21
N ARG A 153 23.65 -16.53 -10.15
CA ARG A 153 24.32 -15.28 -10.53
C ARG A 153 24.62 -15.33 -12.02
N ILE A 154 24.24 -14.27 -12.74
CA ILE A 154 24.58 -14.12 -14.15
C ILE A 154 25.96 -13.47 -14.23
N ASN A 155 26.93 -14.17 -14.79
CA ASN A 155 28.28 -13.67 -15.05
C ASN A 155 28.48 -13.44 -16.54
N LEU A 156 29.51 -12.66 -16.90
CA LEU A 156 29.87 -12.41 -18.30
C LEU A 156 30.15 -13.69 -19.10
N GLU A 157 30.68 -14.73 -18.46
CA GLU A 157 30.89 -16.05 -19.09
C GLU A 157 29.57 -16.78 -19.38
N THR A 158 28.57 -16.63 -18.51
CA THR A 158 27.22 -17.17 -18.73
C THR A 158 26.55 -16.48 -19.93
N LEU A 159 26.81 -15.18 -20.10
CA LEU A 159 26.32 -14.39 -21.21
C LEU A 159 26.96 -14.86 -22.52
N ARG A 160 28.29 -14.85 -22.60
CA ARG A 160 29.06 -15.29 -23.79
C ARG A 160 28.76 -16.71 -24.24
N ARG A 161 28.44 -17.60 -23.29
CA ARG A 161 28.11 -19.00 -23.59
C ARG A 161 26.72 -19.17 -24.21
N ASN A 162 25.80 -18.23 -23.96
CA ASN A 162 24.39 -18.32 -24.37
C ASN A 162 23.95 -17.05 -25.14
N ASP A 163 24.85 -16.41 -25.89
CA ASP A 163 24.61 -15.13 -26.60
C ASP A 163 23.46 -15.19 -27.63
N HIS A 164 22.98 -16.37 -28.01
CA HIS A 164 21.86 -16.57 -28.93
C HIS A 164 20.55 -17.00 -28.24
N GLU A 165 20.59 -17.32 -26.94
CA GLU A 165 19.43 -17.78 -26.16
C GLU A 165 18.97 -16.77 -25.10
N LEU A 166 19.87 -15.87 -24.69
CA LEU A 166 19.57 -14.77 -23.77
C LEU A 166 19.23 -13.51 -24.58
N TYR A 167 18.00 -13.00 -24.39
CA TYR A 167 17.49 -11.81 -25.09
C TYR A 167 18.08 -10.49 -24.58
#